data_AF-A0A8T8LPZ4-F1
#
_entry.id   AF-A0A8T8LPZ4-F1
#
_cell.length_a   1.000
_cell.length_b   1.000
_cell.length_c   1.000
_cell.angle_alpha   90.00
_cell.angle_beta   90.00
_cell.angle_gamma   90.00
#
_symmetry.space_group_name_H-M   'P 1'
#
loop_
_entity.id
_entity.type
_entity.pdbx_description
1 polymer ?
#
loop_
_entity_poly.entity_id
_entity_poly.type
_entity_poly.pdbx_seq_one_letter_code
_entity_poly.pdbx_strand_id
1 'polypeptide(L)'
;MTDESSGVELLRRAFLTGIAVIVPAVITLAVLAFAFNAVYDYLDAFSSAIIAVSPGTGLPVIGAVSRELAIEIATPVVFVAAILLIGAAVESSRYGEQAVNYVDYAVERVPGVGSVYQGFRQMSDAMLESDGGNFREVVLVEFPTAEAYTLAFVTSETPAAIADHADSEGEGMRTLFMPMAPNPVMGGHVVFVPERRIVDVELTVDEGIRALVTSGVALEEVAADLDDVDSEDLRAGAPERTIDARFQTDERSESAEGSRDRTHEGTGER
;
A
#
# COMPACT_ATOMS: atom_id res chain seq x y z
N MET A 1 -10.74 28.66 -42.40
CA MET A 1 -11.56 28.84 -41.18
C MET A 1 -11.38 27.58 -40.34
N THR A 2 -10.19 27.37 -39.77
CA THR A 2 -9.80 26.13 -39.04
C THR A 2 -8.75 26.39 -37.94
N ASP A 3 -8.48 27.65 -37.58
CA ASP A 3 -7.39 28.00 -36.65
C ASP A 3 -7.89 28.23 -35.20
N GLU A 4 -9.14 28.68 -35.04
CA GLU A 4 -9.73 28.99 -33.73
C GLU A 4 -9.93 27.77 -32.81
N SER A 5 -10.11 26.55 -33.36
CA SER A 5 -10.35 25.35 -32.55
C SER A 5 -9.07 24.80 -31.89
N SER A 6 -7.88 25.07 -32.45
CA SER A 6 -6.63 24.55 -31.89
C SER A 6 -6.18 25.33 -30.66
N GLY A 7 -6.31 26.66 -30.69
CA GLY A 7 -5.98 27.52 -29.54
C GLY A 7 -6.88 27.30 -28.33
N VAL A 8 -8.18 27.08 -28.56
CA VAL A 8 -9.14 26.80 -27.48
C VAL A 8 -8.86 25.44 -26.83
N GLU A 9 -8.52 24.42 -27.61
CA GLU A 9 -8.19 23.09 -27.06
C GLU A 9 -6.86 23.10 -26.29
N LEU A 10 -5.85 23.83 -26.78
CA LEU A 10 -4.60 24.04 -26.07
C LEU A 10 -4.81 24.79 -24.74
N LEU A 11 -5.62 25.85 -24.75
CA LEU A 11 -5.95 26.61 -23.54
C LEU A 11 -6.75 25.77 -22.54
N ARG A 12 -7.74 25.00 -23.02
CA ARG A 12 -8.54 24.09 -22.20
C ARG A 12 -7.67 23.00 -21.58
N ARG A 13 -6.78 22.38 -22.35
CA ARG A 13 -5.86 21.36 -21.86
C ARG A 13 -4.90 21.95 -20.82
N ALA A 14 -4.30 23.10 -21.10
CA ALA A 14 -3.42 23.78 -20.15
C ALA A 14 -4.15 24.16 -18.85
N PHE A 15 -5.40 24.64 -18.95
CA PHE A 15 -6.24 24.94 -17.79
C PHE A 15 -6.60 23.69 -16.98
N LEU A 16 -7.03 22.61 -17.63
CA LEU A 16 -7.36 21.35 -16.97
C LEU A 16 -6.13 20.71 -16.31
N THR A 17 -4.98 20.72 -16.98
CA THR A 17 -3.71 20.28 -16.40
C THR A 17 -3.29 21.16 -15.23
N GLY A 18 -3.40 22.48 -15.35
CA GLY A 18 -3.10 23.41 -14.26
C GLY A 18 -3.98 23.17 -13.03
N ILE A 19 -5.29 22.97 -13.23
CA ILE A 19 -6.22 22.58 -12.15
C ILE A 19 -5.81 21.24 -11.54
N ALA A 20 -5.54 20.23 -12.36
CA ALA A 20 -5.17 18.90 -11.86
C ALA A 20 -3.92 18.92 -10.97
N VAL A 21 -2.97 19.82 -11.25
CA VAL A 21 -1.75 19.99 -10.45
C VAL A 21 -1.97 20.86 -9.21
N ILE A 22 -2.72 21.97 -9.34
CA ILE A 22 -2.89 22.96 -8.26
C ILE A 22 -3.91 22.51 -7.22
N VAL A 23 -4.99 21.84 -7.64
CA VAL A 23 -6.09 21.46 -6.73
C VAL A 23 -5.60 20.57 -5.58
N PRO A 24 -4.82 19.50 -5.79
CA PRO A 24 -4.29 18.70 -4.69
C PRO A 24 -3.48 19.53 -3.69
N ALA A 25 -2.59 20.39 -4.16
CA ALA A 25 -1.77 21.25 -3.30
C ALA A 25 -2.60 22.28 -2.51
N VAL A 26 -3.63 22.86 -3.12
CA VAL A 26 -4.54 23.77 -2.41
C VAL A 26 -5.35 23.02 -1.35
N ILE A 27 -5.81 21.80 -1.66
CA ILE A 27 -6.54 20.97 -0.71
C ILE A 27 -5.64 20.62 0.48
N THR A 28 -4.40 20.18 0.26
CA THR A 28 -3.48 19.84 1.36
C THR A 28 -3.21 21.05 2.26
N LEU A 29 -2.92 22.21 1.66
CA LEU A 29 -2.73 23.46 2.42
C LEU A 29 -3.99 23.87 3.18
N ALA A 30 -5.17 23.74 2.58
CA ALA A 30 -6.43 24.05 3.23
C ALA A 30 -6.71 23.14 4.42
N VAL A 31 -6.45 21.83 4.30
CA VAL A 31 -6.60 20.86 5.38
C VAL A 31 -5.63 21.16 6.52
N LEU A 32 -4.36 21.43 6.20
CA LEU A 32 -3.36 21.80 7.21
C LEU A 32 -3.74 23.10 7.93
N ALA A 33 -4.12 24.14 7.18
CA ALA A 33 -4.55 25.41 7.75
C ALA A 33 -5.79 25.23 8.64
N PHE A 34 -6.78 24.46 8.19
CA PHE A 34 -7.95 24.13 9.00
C PHE A 34 -7.56 23.46 10.33
N ALA A 35 -6.70 22.44 10.27
CA ALA A 35 -6.28 21.71 11.46
C ALA A 35 -5.46 22.59 12.43
N PHE A 36 -4.53 23.39 11.91
CA PHE A 36 -3.75 24.36 12.70
C PHE A 36 -4.65 25.41 13.36
N ASN A 37 -5.60 25.98 12.61
CA ASN A 37 -6.55 26.96 13.14
C ASN A 37 -7.43 26.35 14.23
N ALA A 38 -7.88 25.10 14.08
CA ALA A 38 -8.64 24.42 15.12
C ALA A 38 -7.84 24.27 16.44
N VAL A 39 -6.55 23.94 16.36
CA VAL A 39 -5.67 23.89 17.55
C VAL A 39 -5.46 25.28 18.13
N TYR A 40 -5.19 26.28 17.28
CA TYR A 40 -5.03 27.67 17.72
C TYR A 40 -6.27 28.17 18.47
N ASP A 41 -7.46 28.00 17.89
CA ASP A 41 -8.74 28.43 18.47
C ASP A 41 -9.01 27.72 19.80
N TYR A 42 -8.67 26.44 19.91
CA TYR A 42 -8.77 25.70 21.16
C TYR A 42 -7.82 26.25 22.23
N LEU A 43 -6.56 26.50 21.88
CA LEU A 43 -5.56 27.07 22.79
C LEU A 43 -5.94 28.49 23.22
N ASP A 44 -6.49 29.29 22.31
CA ASP A 44 -7.01 30.62 22.59
C ASP A 44 -8.17 30.57 23.58
N ALA A 45 -9.19 29.74 23.31
CA ALA A 45 -10.34 29.56 24.20
C ALA A 45 -9.91 29.05 25.59
N PHE A 46 -9.00 28.08 25.65
CA PHE A 46 -8.46 27.53 26.88
C PHE A 46 -7.66 28.58 27.68
N SER A 47 -6.79 29.32 27.01
CA SER A 47 -6.01 30.41 27.61
C SER A 47 -6.92 31.50 28.18
N SER A 48 -7.98 31.87 27.44
CA SER A 48 -8.98 32.85 27.88
C SER A 48 -9.73 32.37 29.12
N ALA A 49 -10.11 31.10 29.18
CA ALA A 49 -10.76 30.51 30.35
C ALA A 49 -9.86 30.49 31.60
N ILE A 50 -8.56 30.19 31.45
CA ILE A 50 -7.61 30.21 32.57
C ILE A 50 -7.46 31.60 33.17
N ILE A 51 -7.30 32.62 32.32
CA ILE A 51 -7.15 34.02 32.77
C ILE A 51 -8.43 34.51 33.46
N ALA A 52 -9.61 34.08 32.98
CA ALA A 52 -10.89 34.41 33.61
C ALA A 52 -11.03 33.81 35.02
N VAL A 53 -10.42 32.65 35.28
CA VAL A 53 -10.47 31.96 36.59
C VAL A 53 -9.38 32.44 37.56
N SER A 54 -8.23 32.90 37.05
CA SER A 54 -7.13 33.42 37.87
C SER A 54 -6.65 34.79 37.37
N PRO A 55 -7.39 35.89 37.70
CA PRO A 55 -7.02 37.23 37.30
C PRO A 55 -5.80 37.69 38.11
N GLY A 56 -4.59 37.48 37.57
CA GLY A 56 -3.34 37.92 38.19
C GLY A 56 -2.15 36.98 38.02
N THR A 57 -2.37 35.71 37.67
CA THR A 57 -1.30 34.85 37.19
C THR A 57 -1.13 35.10 35.69
N GLY A 58 -0.28 36.06 35.34
CA GLY A 58 0.36 36.00 34.03
C GLY A 58 0.99 34.62 33.87
N LEU A 59 0.90 34.01 32.68
CA LEU A 59 1.59 32.75 32.42
C LEU A 59 3.06 32.92 32.83
N PRO A 60 3.59 32.14 33.78
CA PRO A 60 4.91 32.37 34.37
C PRO A 60 6.07 32.10 33.41
N VAL A 61 5.80 31.84 32.12
CA VAL A 61 6.82 31.32 31.21
C VAL A 61 7.63 32.45 30.57
N ILE A 62 7.07 33.59 30.13
CA ILE A 62 7.91 34.68 29.59
C ILE A 62 7.21 36.04 29.72
N GLY A 63 7.61 36.88 30.68
CA GLY A 63 7.09 38.25 30.85
C GLY A 63 7.37 39.23 29.70
N ALA A 64 7.95 38.76 28.59
CA ALA A 64 8.32 39.54 27.41
C ALA A 64 7.61 39.09 26.13
N VAL A 65 6.76 38.06 26.19
CA VAL A 65 6.07 37.48 25.01
C VAL A 65 4.58 37.73 25.15
N SER A 66 3.96 38.34 24.12
CA SER A 66 2.51 38.55 24.11
C SER A 66 1.78 37.21 24.08
N ARG A 67 0.54 37.18 24.60
CA ARG A 67 -0.29 35.97 24.62
C ARG A 67 -0.46 35.39 23.22
N GLU A 68 -0.66 36.27 22.24
CA GLU A 68 -0.83 35.92 20.84
C GLU A 68 0.43 35.21 20.32
N LEU A 69 1.62 35.76 20.62
CA LEU A 69 2.89 35.18 20.21
C LEU A 69 3.17 33.85 20.94
N ALA A 70 2.76 33.73 22.21
CA ALA A 70 2.88 32.49 22.95
C ALA A 70 2.01 31.37 22.37
N ILE A 71 0.76 31.68 21.99
CA ILE A 71 -0.14 30.70 21.34
C ILE A 71 0.39 30.34 19.96
N GLU A 72 0.85 31.32 19.17
CA GLU A 72 1.41 31.08 17.84
C GLU A 72 2.62 30.13 17.88
N ILE A 73 3.51 30.28 18.86
CA ILE A 73 4.66 29.38 19.06
C ILE A 73 4.22 28.02 19.64
N ALA A 74 3.24 28.00 20.55
CA ALA A 74 2.76 26.77 21.16
C ALA A 74 1.94 25.90 20.20
N THR A 75 1.22 26.50 19.26
CA THR A 75 0.33 25.80 18.31
C THR A 75 1.04 24.67 17.55
N PRO A 76 2.18 24.87 16.87
CA PRO A 76 2.87 23.78 16.18
C PRO A 76 3.36 22.68 17.13
N VAL A 77 3.83 23.04 18.34
CA VAL A 77 4.29 22.06 19.33
C VAL A 77 3.13 21.19 19.82
N VAL A 78 2.01 21.83 20.15
CA VAL A 78 0.78 21.14 20.59
C VAL A 78 0.19 20.32 19.46
N PHE A 79 0.22 20.82 18.22
CA PHE A 79 -0.24 20.09 17.04
C PHE A 79 0.52 18.78 16.85
N VAL A 80 1.86 18.82 16.85
CA VAL A 80 2.70 17.61 16.76
C VAL A 80 2.48 16.69 17.96
N ALA A 81 2.43 17.23 19.18
CA ALA A 81 2.17 16.44 20.38
C ALA A 81 0.79 15.76 20.33
N ALA A 82 -0.23 16.45 19.83
CA ALA A 82 -1.57 15.90 19.67
C ALA A 82 -1.58 14.74 18.67
N ILE A 83 -0.90 14.88 17.52
CA ILE A 83 -0.75 13.78 16.55
C ILE A 83 -0.10 12.56 17.22
N LEU A 84 1.02 12.76 17.94
CA LEU A 84 1.72 11.67 18.61
C LEU A 84 0.86 11.00 19.70
N LEU A 85 0.14 11.79 20.49
CA LEU A 85 -0.74 11.27 21.55
C LEU A 85 -1.92 10.51 20.98
N ILE A 86 -2.53 11.01 19.90
CA ILE A 86 -3.62 10.31 19.21
C ILE A 86 -3.10 9.01 18.62
N GLY A 87 -1.96 9.03 17.91
CA GLY A 87 -1.32 7.84 17.35
C GLY A 87 -1.03 6.79 18.42
N ALA A 88 -0.38 7.18 19.52
CA ALA A 88 -0.07 6.28 20.63
C ALA A 88 -1.34 5.74 21.33
N ALA A 89 -2.39 6.56 21.46
CA ALA A 89 -3.66 6.12 22.04
C ALA A 89 -4.39 5.13 21.13
N VAL A 90 -4.28 5.28 19.81
CA VAL A 90 -4.83 4.34 18.82
C VAL A 90 -4.07 3.02 18.91
N GLU A 91 -2.73 3.05 18.91
CA GLU A 91 -1.89 1.84 18.95
C GLU A 91 -2.04 1.04 20.26
N SER A 92 -2.15 1.73 21.41
CA SER A 92 -2.09 1.08 22.73
C SER A 92 -3.43 0.56 23.26
N SER A 93 -4.55 0.85 22.60
CA SER A 93 -5.89 0.60 23.13
C SER A 93 -6.79 -0.08 22.11
N ARG A 94 -7.44 -1.19 22.48
CA ARG A 94 -8.47 -1.84 21.64
C ARG A 94 -9.68 -0.96 21.31
N TYR A 95 -9.86 0.13 22.06
CA TYR A 95 -10.87 1.15 21.78
C TYR A 95 -10.41 2.15 20.70
N GLY A 96 -9.10 2.23 20.44
CA GLY A 96 -8.47 3.00 19.39
C GLY A 96 -8.92 2.57 18.00
N GLU A 97 -8.74 1.28 17.65
CA GLU A 97 -9.27 0.75 16.39
C GLU A 97 -10.79 0.95 16.27
N GLN A 98 -11.55 0.78 17.35
CA GLN A 98 -13.00 0.96 17.30
C GLN A 98 -13.40 2.42 17.01
N ALA A 99 -12.68 3.39 17.56
CA ALA A 99 -12.90 4.80 17.28
C ALA A 99 -12.56 5.16 15.82
N VAL A 100 -11.44 4.63 15.31
CA VAL A 100 -11.05 4.80 13.89
C VAL A 100 -12.14 4.23 12.97
N ASN A 101 -12.58 3.00 13.20
CA ASN A 101 -13.65 2.38 12.41
C ASN A 101 -14.96 3.19 12.40
N TYR A 102 -15.28 3.87 13.52
CA TYR A 102 -16.47 4.73 13.59
C TYR A 102 -16.31 6.00 12.74
N VAL A 103 -15.11 6.59 12.73
CA VAL A 103 -14.78 7.73 11.87
C VAL A 103 -14.83 7.31 10.41
N ASP A 104 -14.20 6.20 10.05
CA ASP A 104 -14.19 5.65 8.68
C ASP A 104 -15.64 5.47 8.19
N TYR A 105 -16.48 4.81 8.99
CA TYR A 105 -17.90 4.62 8.68
C TYR A 105 -18.69 5.92 8.51
N ALA A 106 -18.39 6.95 9.32
CA ALA A 106 -19.05 8.25 9.22
C ALA A 106 -18.65 8.98 7.93
N VAL A 107 -17.37 8.96 7.56
CA VAL A 107 -16.82 9.61 6.37
C VAL A 107 -17.29 8.91 5.08
N GLU A 108 -17.32 7.59 5.07
CA GLU A 108 -17.79 6.79 3.93
C GLU A 108 -19.24 7.07 3.53
N ARG A 109 -20.05 7.50 4.50
CA ARG A 109 -21.46 7.80 4.28
C ARG A 109 -21.71 9.14 3.61
N VAL A 110 -20.68 9.99 3.49
CA VAL A 110 -20.76 11.29 2.81
C VAL A 110 -20.63 11.05 1.30
N PRO A 111 -21.69 11.29 0.50
CA PRO A 111 -21.65 11.06 -0.94
C PRO A 111 -20.53 11.87 -1.61
N GLY A 112 -19.72 11.22 -2.46
CA GLY A 112 -18.59 11.83 -3.17
C GLY A 112 -17.28 11.92 -2.39
N VAL A 113 -17.31 11.88 -1.05
CA VAL A 113 -16.12 11.93 -0.20
C VAL A 113 -15.63 10.53 0.16
N GLY A 114 -16.55 9.60 0.41
CA GLY A 114 -16.22 8.24 0.84
C GLY A 114 -15.24 7.50 -0.07
N SER A 115 -15.38 7.61 -1.39
CA SER A 115 -14.48 6.94 -2.34
C SER A 115 -13.05 7.48 -2.34
N VAL A 116 -12.89 8.79 -2.12
CA VAL A 116 -11.56 9.42 -2.04
C VAL A 116 -10.89 9.06 -0.71
N TYR A 117 -11.67 9.10 0.38
CA TYR A 117 -11.21 8.70 1.70
C TYR A 117 -10.76 7.23 1.74
N GLN A 118 -11.56 6.31 1.17
CA GLN A 118 -11.20 4.89 1.11
C GLN A 118 -9.91 4.64 0.33
N GLY A 119 -9.68 5.32 -0.80
CA GLY A 119 -8.44 5.19 -1.55
C GLY A 119 -7.22 5.64 -0.73
N PHE A 120 -7.33 6.77 -0.03
CA PHE A 120 -6.28 7.26 0.86
C PHE A 120 -6.06 6.36 2.08
N ARG A 121 -7.14 5.86 2.68
CA ARG A 121 -7.11 4.95 3.83
C ARG A 121 -6.42 3.64 3.48
N GLN A 122 -6.75 3.05 2.33
CA GLN A 122 -6.10 1.83 1.82
C GLN A 122 -4.60 2.05 1.58
N MET A 123 -4.21 3.18 1.00
CA MET A 123 -2.79 3.50 0.80
C MET A 123 -2.07 3.70 2.14
N SER A 124 -2.71 4.37 3.09
CA SER A 124 -2.16 4.60 4.43
C SER A 124 -2.01 3.30 5.22
N ASP A 125 -3.02 2.43 5.19
CA ASP A 125 -2.97 1.12 5.86
C ASP A 125 -1.89 0.24 5.24
N ALA A 126 -1.74 0.24 3.91
CA ALA A 126 -0.65 -0.46 3.24
C ALA A 126 0.73 0.04 3.70
N MET A 127 0.91 1.35 3.88
CA MET A 127 2.15 1.93 4.41
C MET A 127 2.38 1.55 5.88
N LEU A 128 1.35 1.66 6.73
CA LEU A 128 1.45 1.34 8.15
C LEU A 128 1.69 -0.16 8.42
N GLU A 129 1.12 -1.05 7.60
CA GLU A 129 1.39 -2.49 7.64
C GLU A 129 2.82 -2.81 7.18
N SER A 130 3.42 -1.92 6.38
CA SER A 130 4.78 -2.07 5.87
C SER A 130 5.85 -1.57 6.84
N ASP A 131 5.57 -0.49 7.57
CA ASP A 131 6.36 -0.02 8.73
C ASP A 131 6.28 -0.98 9.93
N GLY A 132 5.27 -1.85 9.97
CA GLY A 132 5.05 -2.88 11.00
C GLY A 132 5.99 -4.09 10.93
N GLY A 133 7.31 -3.88 10.77
CA GLY A 133 8.36 -4.85 11.09
C GLY A 133 8.40 -6.17 10.28
N ASN A 134 7.57 -6.33 9.26
CA ASN A 134 7.39 -7.59 8.54
C ASN A 134 7.82 -7.54 7.07
N PHE A 135 8.27 -6.42 6.49
CA PHE A 135 8.88 -6.38 5.16
C PHE A 135 10.24 -5.73 5.25
N ARG A 136 11.30 -6.50 4.99
CA ARG A 136 12.69 -6.07 5.19
C ARG A 136 13.32 -5.53 3.92
N GLU A 137 12.87 -6.06 2.78
CA GLU A 137 13.54 -5.89 1.50
C GLU A 137 12.55 -6.20 0.36
N VAL A 138 12.72 -5.53 -0.76
CA VAL A 138 12.00 -5.79 -2.01
C VAL A 138 12.90 -6.63 -2.91
N VAL A 139 12.34 -7.71 -3.46
CA VAL A 139 13.04 -8.61 -4.36
C VAL A 139 12.17 -8.94 -5.56
N LEU A 140 12.80 -9.38 -6.65
CA LEU A 140 12.13 -9.98 -7.80
C LEU A 140 12.21 -11.50 -7.72
N VAL A 141 11.09 -12.15 -8.02
CA VAL A 141 11.01 -13.60 -8.14
C VAL A 141 10.33 -14.01 -9.42
N GLU A 142 10.81 -15.10 -10.02
CA GLU A 142 10.21 -15.64 -11.23
C GLU A 142 8.81 -16.22 -10.96
N PHE A 143 7.79 -15.60 -11.55
CA PHE A 143 6.39 -16.03 -11.47
C PHE A 143 5.56 -15.39 -12.60
N PRO A 144 4.58 -16.10 -13.21
CA PRO A 144 4.25 -17.51 -12.97
C PRO A 144 5.11 -18.48 -13.79
N THR A 145 5.81 -18.00 -14.81
CA THR A 145 6.64 -18.81 -15.72
C THR A 145 8.09 -18.30 -15.74
N ALA A 146 9.00 -19.08 -16.32
CA ALA A 146 10.37 -18.66 -16.54
C ALA A 146 10.41 -17.31 -17.30
N GLU A 147 11.41 -16.48 -16.99
CA GLU A 147 11.63 -15.15 -17.57
C GLU A 147 10.50 -14.12 -17.32
N ALA A 148 9.51 -14.45 -16.48
CA ALA A 148 8.51 -13.51 -15.98
C ALA A 148 8.75 -13.26 -14.49
N TYR A 149 8.90 -11.99 -14.10
CA TYR A 149 9.23 -11.61 -12.72
C TYR A 149 8.11 -10.82 -12.07
N THR A 150 7.94 -11.00 -10.75
CA THR A 150 7.06 -10.19 -9.92
C THR A 150 7.80 -9.66 -8.70
N LEU A 151 7.37 -8.50 -8.21
CA LEU A 151 7.83 -7.97 -6.93
C LEU A 151 7.31 -8.84 -5.78
N ALA A 152 8.16 -9.10 -4.82
CA ALA A 152 7.86 -9.74 -3.55
C ALA A 152 8.66 -9.08 -2.42
N PHE A 153 8.18 -9.23 -1.20
CA PHE A 153 8.79 -8.61 -0.02
C PHE A 153 9.30 -9.67 0.93
N VAL A 154 10.55 -9.56 1.35
CA VAL A 154 11.16 -10.47 2.33
C VAL A 154 10.51 -10.23 3.68
N THR A 155 9.86 -11.25 4.25
CA THR A 155 9.16 -11.09 5.54
C THR A 155 9.96 -11.55 6.74
N SER A 156 10.39 -12.80 6.67
CA SER A 156 11.02 -13.47 7.77
C SER A 156 12.07 -14.47 7.31
N GLU A 157 12.86 -14.96 8.26
CA GLU A 157 13.61 -16.19 8.03
C GLU A 157 12.63 -17.35 7.81
N THR A 158 13.03 -18.30 6.98
CA THR A 158 12.20 -19.48 6.69
C THR A 158 12.21 -20.43 7.89
N PRO A 159 11.04 -20.84 8.41
CA PRO A 159 10.97 -21.81 9.49
C PRO A 159 11.67 -23.13 9.11
N ALA A 160 12.40 -23.72 10.06
CA ALA A 160 13.12 -24.98 9.84
C ALA A 160 12.22 -26.10 9.30
N ALA A 161 10.97 -26.19 9.79
CA ALA A 161 10.00 -27.18 9.32
C ALA A 161 9.68 -27.10 7.81
N ILE A 162 9.86 -25.92 7.20
CA ILE A 162 9.70 -25.73 5.76
C ILE A 162 11.05 -25.94 5.06
N ALA A 163 12.12 -25.32 5.58
CA ALA A 163 13.46 -25.46 5.01
C ALA A 163 13.92 -26.92 4.93
N ASP A 164 13.74 -27.70 6.00
CA ASP A 164 14.13 -29.12 6.08
C ASP A 164 13.43 -30.01 5.03
N HIS A 165 12.35 -29.53 4.39
CA HIS A 165 11.57 -30.29 3.42
C HIS A 165 11.60 -29.70 2.01
N ALA A 166 11.75 -28.39 1.89
CA ALA A 166 11.72 -27.66 0.62
C ALA A 166 13.11 -27.22 0.16
N ASP A 167 14.10 -27.11 1.06
CA ASP A 167 15.48 -26.80 0.73
C ASP A 167 16.25 -28.09 0.38
N SER A 168 15.90 -28.71 -0.74
CA SER A 168 16.51 -29.97 -1.16
C SER A 168 18.02 -29.86 -1.47
N GLU A 169 18.51 -28.65 -1.70
CA GLU A 169 19.90 -28.39 -2.11
C GLU A 169 20.74 -27.75 -0.97
N GLY A 170 20.11 -27.38 0.16
CA GLY A 170 20.78 -26.76 1.30
C GLY A 170 21.28 -25.35 1.00
N GLU A 171 20.64 -24.66 0.07
CA GLU A 171 21.05 -23.37 -0.47
C GLU A 171 20.44 -22.19 0.30
N GLY A 172 19.57 -22.47 1.28
CA GLY A 172 18.85 -21.45 2.00
C GLY A 172 17.55 -21.06 1.30
N MET A 173 16.54 -20.77 2.11
CA MET A 173 15.21 -20.37 1.67
C MET A 173 14.84 -19.04 2.31
N ARG A 174 14.24 -18.13 1.55
CA ARG A 174 13.62 -16.91 2.09
C ARG A 174 12.10 -17.03 2.09
N THR A 175 11.47 -16.50 3.14
CA THR A 175 10.02 -16.34 3.20
C THR A 175 9.66 -14.99 2.62
N LEU A 176 8.88 -15.02 1.54
CA LEU A 176 8.48 -13.82 0.81
C LEU A 176 6.96 -13.70 0.82
N PHE A 177 6.48 -12.47 0.90
CA PHE A 177 5.10 -12.13 0.58
C PHE A 177 5.03 -11.60 -0.85
N MET A 178 4.23 -12.26 -1.68
CA MET A 178 3.95 -11.88 -3.05
C MET A 178 2.53 -11.28 -3.11
N PRO A 179 2.40 -9.94 -3.05
CA PRO A 179 1.10 -9.28 -3.11
C PRO A 179 0.51 -9.30 -4.51
N MET A 180 -0.81 -9.06 -4.60
CA MET A 180 -1.49 -8.84 -5.88
C MET A 180 -1.68 -7.34 -6.16
N ALA A 181 -1.33 -6.90 -7.36
CA ALA A 181 -1.64 -5.54 -7.82
C ALA A 181 -3.12 -5.40 -8.24
N PRO A 182 -3.73 -4.20 -8.11
CA PRO A 182 -3.17 -2.98 -7.53
C PRO A 182 -3.32 -2.89 -6.00
N ASN A 183 -3.86 -3.92 -5.34
CA ASN A 183 -4.22 -3.85 -3.93
C ASN A 183 -3.34 -4.79 -3.09
N PRO A 184 -2.21 -4.30 -2.53
CA PRO A 184 -1.24 -5.14 -1.85
C PRO A 184 -1.73 -5.74 -0.53
N VAL A 185 -2.83 -5.23 0.03
CA VAL A 185 -3.34 -5.61 1.37
C VAL A 185 -4.50 -6.60 1.32
N MET A 186 -5.23 -6.69 0.20
CA MET A 186 -6.45 -7.53 0.09
C MET A 186 -6.18 -8.95 -0.43
N GLY A 187 -4.93 -9.30 -0.77
CA GLY A 187 -4.58 -10.64 -1.22
C GLY A 187 -3.11 -10.81 -1.59
N GLY A 188 -2.65 -12.06 -1.62
CA GLY A 188 -1.28 -12.40 -1.97
C GLY A 188 -0.94 -13.84 -1.57
N HIS A 189 0.29 -14.24 -1.82
CA HIS A 189 0.82 -15.55 -1.46
C HIS A 189 2.03 -15.40 -0.55
N VAL A 190 2.09 -16.21 0.50
CA VAL A 190 3.36 -16.48 1.17
C VAL A 190 4.06 -17.56 0.36
N VAL A 191 5.23 -17.22 -0.17
CA VAL A 191 6.04 -18.15 -0.96
C VAL A 191 7.39 -18.34 -0.28
N PHE A 192 7.87 -19.58 -0.30
CA PHE A 192 9.19 -19.94 0.16
C PHE A 192 10.04 -20.21 -1.07
N VAL A 193 11.05 -19.39 -1.28
CA VAL A 193 11.84 -19.40 -2.52
C VAL A 193 13.31 -19.65 -2.19
N PRO A 194 14.01 -20.56 -2.90
CA PRO A 194 15.45 -20.73 -2.75
C PRO A 194 16.18 -19.43 -3.06
N GLU A 195 17.23 -19.10 -2.31
CA GLU A 195 17.96 -17.83 -2.49
C GLU A 195 18.44 -17.64 -3.94
N ARG A 196 18.84 -18.71 -4.64
CA ARG A 196 19.27 -18.66 -6.05
C ARG A 196 18.19 -18.25 -7.06
N ARG A 197 16.91 -18.23 -6.68
CA ARG A 197 15.78 -17.81 -7.54
C ARG A 197 15.26 -16.42 -7.19
N ILE A 198 15.96 -15.73 -6.30
CA ILE A 198 15.65 -14.38 -5.86
C ILE A 198 16.64 -13.45 -6.55
N VAL A 199 16.12 -12.38 -7.13
CA VAL A 199 16.92 -11.31 -7.72
C VAL A 199 16.73 -10.08 -6.83
N ASP A 200 17.82 -9.65 -6.19
CA ASP A 200 17.81 -8.46 -5.36
C ASP A 200 17.64 -7.21 -6.23
N VAL A 201 16.87 -6.23 -5.74
CA VAL A 201 16.64 -4.96 -6.45
C VAL A 201 16.91 -3.78 -5.53
N GLU A 202 17.43 -2.70 -6.09
CA GLU A 202 17.68 -1.45 -5.37
C GLU A 202 16.41 -0.61 -5.25
N LEU A 203 15.36 -1.19 -4.65
CA LEU A 203 14.12 -0.51 -4.34
C LEU A 203 13.88 -0.51 -2.84
N THR A 204 13.50 0.64 -2.31
CA THR A 204 12.94 0.72 -0.97
C THR A 204 11.58 0.01 -0.91
N VAL A 205 11.17 -0.41 0.28
CA VAL A 205 9.85 -1.03 0.50
C VAL A 205 8.72 -0.11 0.03
N ASP A 206 8.83 1.19 0.30
CA ASP A 206 7.86 2.20 -0.12
C ASP A 206 7.75 2.32 -1.65
N GLU A 207 8.88 2.30 -2.35
CA GLU A 207 8.92 2.32 -3.82
C GLU A 207 8.28 1.05 -4.40
N GLY A 208 8.56 -0.11 -3.82
CA GLY A 208 7.94 -1.38 -4.21
C GLY A 208 6.42 -1.38 -4.02
N ILE A 209 5.93 -0.83 -2.90
CA ILE A 209 4.48 -0.71 -2.64
C ILE A 209 3.85 0.28 -3.62
N ARG A 210 4.49 1.43 -3.85
CA ARG A 210 4.02 2.42 -4.82
C ARG A 210 3.93 1.82 -6.22
N ALA A 211 4.92 1.02 -6.61
CA ALA A 211 4.91 0.28 -7.86
C ALA A 211 3.69 -0.64 -7.96
N LEU A 212 3.39 -1.42 -6.92
CA LEU A 212 2.25 -2.33 -6.92
C LEU A 212 0.90 -1.59 -6.96
N VAL A 213 0.74 -0.55 -6.14
CA VAL A 213 -0.51 0.24 -6.08
C VAL A 213 -0.80 0.92 -7.42
N THR A 214 0.25 1.32 -8.14
CA THR A 214 0.13 1.94 -9.47
C THR A 214 0.17 0.94 -10.62
N SER A 215 0.19 -0.37 -10.35
CA SER A 215 0.34 -1.43 -11.36
C SER A 215 1.56 -1.24 -12.26
N GLY A 216 2.67 -0.76 -11.68
CA GLY A 216 3.97 -0.57 -12.32
C GLY A 216 4.20 0.82 -12.90
N VAL A 217 3.19 1.69 -12.98
CA VAL A 217 3.33 3.03 -13.61
C VAL A 217 4.31 3.93 -12.85
N ALA A 218 4.38 3.82 -11.52
CA ALA A 218 5.29 4.64 -10.73
C ALA A 218 6.77 4.23 -10.84
N LEU A 219 7.08 3.02 -11.34
CA LEU A 219 8.47 2.60 -11.52
C LEU A 219 9.17 3.39 -12.62
N GLU A 220 8.43 3.92 -13.60
CA GLU A 220 9.00 4.75 -14.68
C GLU A 220 9.52 6.09 -14.15
N GLU A 221 8.91 6.61 -13.08
CA GLU A 221 9.33 7.82 -12.37
C GLU A 221 10.60 7.57 -11.53
N VAL A 222 10.74 6.36 -10.97
CA VAL A 222 11.91 5.93 -10.16
C VAL A 222 13.07 5.51 -11.05
N ALA A 223 12.81 4.80 -12.16
CA ALA A 223 13.83 4.37 -13.12
C ALA A 223 14.46 5.56 -13.87
N ALA A 224 13.71 6.64 -14.08
CA ALA A 224 14.26 7.89 -14.62
C ALA A 224 15.30 8.55 -13.69
N ASP A 225 15.31 8.20 -12.40
CA ASP A 225 16.35 8.60 -11.44
C ASP A 225 17.50 7.57 -11.34
N LEU A 226 17.36 6.38 -11.95
CA LEU A 226 18.29 5.23 -11.87
C LEU A 226 18.92 4.84 -13.24
N ASP A 227 19.03 5.78 -14.19
CA ASP A 227 19.60 5.61 -15.55
C ASP A 227 21.10 5.15 -15.60
N ASP A 228 21.62 4.49 -14.56
CA ASP A 228 22.97 3.92 -14.44
C ASP A 228 23.00 2.37 -14.30
N VAL A 229 21.87 1.65 -14.51
CA VAL A 229 21.87 0.17 -14.41
C VAL A 229 21.99 -0.49 -15.79
N ASP A 230 23.16 -1.08 -16.06
CA ASP A 230 23.52 -1.75 -17.31
C ASP A 230 22.74 -3.07 -17.52
N SER A 231 22.14 -3.20 -18.72
CA SER A 231 21.35 -4.37 -19.15
C SER A 231 22.11 -5.71 -19.25
N GLU A 232 23.40 -5.72 -18.92
CA GLU A 232 24.25 -6.92 -18.89
C GLU A 232 24.10 -7.72 -17.59
N ASP A 233 23.83 -7.06 -16.46
CA ASP A 233 23.69 -7.74 -15.17
C ASP A 233 22.42 -8.61 -15.10
N LEU A 234 21.35 -8.20 -15.81
CA LEU A 234 20.13 -8.99 -15.96
C LEU A 234 20.33 -10.29 -16.77
N ARG A 235 21.39 -10.36 -17.60
CA ARG A 235 21.68 -11.54 -18.43
C ARG A 235 22.63 -12.53 -17.74
N ALA A 236 23.42 -12.07 -16.77
CA ALA A 236 24.42 -12.90 -16.10
C ALA A 236 23.84 -13.99 -15.18
N GLY A 237 22.56 -13.87 -14.79
CA GLY A 237 21.89 -14.80 -13.87
C GLY A 237 21.15 -15.99 -14.51
N ALA A 238 21.00 -16.05 -15.83
CA ALA A 238 20.17 -17.08 -16.47
C ALA A 238 21.00 -18.32 -16.89
N PRO A 239 20.76 -19.52 -16.32
CA PRO A 239 21.42 -20.73 -16.82
C PRO A 239 20.81 -21.16 -18.16
N GLU A 240 21.63 -21.21 -19.21
CA GLU A 240 21.26 -21.79 -20.50
C GLU A 240 20.89 -23.28 -20.32
N ARG A 241 19.60 -23.62 -20.42
CA ARG A 241 19.17 -25.02 -20.65
C ARG A 241 18.17 -25.13 -21.78
N THR A 242 18.67 -25.66 -22.90
CA THR A 242 17.94 -26.20 -24.04
C THR A 242 16.79 -27.11 -23.58
N ILE A 243 15.57 -26.75 -23.96
CA ILE A 243 14.36 -27.54 -23.67
C ILE A 243 14.37 -28.83 -24.50
N ASP A 244 14.40 -29.98 -23.83
CA ASP A 244 14.18 -31.32 -24.42
C ASP A 244 12.67 -31.51 -24.66
N ALA A 245 12.31 -31.80 -25.91
CA ALA A 245 10.93 -31.97 -26.35
C ALA A 245 10.37 -33.32 -25.86
N ARG A 246 9.73 -33.34 -24.68
CA ARG A 246 9.03 -34.54 -24.15
C ARG A 246 7.62 -34.29 -23.62
N PHE A 247 6.84 -33.48 -24.32
CA PHE A 247 5.38 -33.55 -24.20
C PHE A 247 4.82 -34.28 -25.43
N GLN A 248 4.79 -35.62 -25.36
CA GLN A 248 3.82 -36.39 -26.15
C GLN A 248 2.50 -36.36 -25.38
N THR A 249 1.46 -35.84 -26.03
CA THR A 249 0.09 -35.85 -25.55
C THR A 249 -0.45 -37.28 -25.61
N ASP A 250 -0.59 -37.96 -24.47
CA ASP A 250 -1.27 -39.25 -24.41
C ASP A 250 -2.80 -39.04 -24.42
N GLU A 251 -3.40 -39.26 -25.59
CA GLU A 251 -4.82 -39.55 -25.74
C GLU A 251 -5.12 -40.97 -25.25
N ARG A 252 -5.77 -41.14 -24.08
CA ARG A 252 -6.82 -42.14 -23.80
C ARG A 252 -7.11 -42.23 -22.32
N SER A 253 -8.37 -41.99 -21.96
CA SER A 253 -9.20 -42.93 -21.18
C SER A 253 -10.63 -42.38 -21.02
N GLU A 254 -11.44 -42.55 -22.07
CA GLU A 254 -12.89 -42.66 -21.92
C GLU A 254 -13.26 -44.14 -22.08
N SER A 255 -13.35 -44.86 -20.97
CA SER A 255 -14.09 -46.11 -20.88
C SER A 255 -14.14 -46.58 -19.44
N ALA A 256 -15.22 -46.23 -18.74
CA ALA A 256 -16.01 -47.08 -17.86
C ALA A 256 -16.73 -46.22 -16.82
N GLU A 257 -18.05 -46.06 -16.95
CA GLU A 257 -19.01 -46.49 -15.92
C GLU A 257 -20.44 -46.06 -16.31
N GLY A 258 -21.39 -46.99 -16.11
CA GLY A 258 -22.78 -46.60 -15.87
C GLY A 258 -23.85 -47.12 -16.82
N SER A 259 -23.79 -48.39 -17.22
CA SER A 259 -24.97 -49.14 -17.69
C SER A 259 -26.09 -49.08 -16.65
N ARG A 260 -27.20 -48.42 -17.00
CA ARG A 260 -28.52 -48.59 -16.38
C ARG A 260 -29.57 -48.53 -17.49
N ASP A 261 -29.84 -49.67 -18.11
CA ASP A 261 -31.09 -49.84 -18.85
C ASP A 261 -31.88 -51.03 -18.31
N ARG A 262 -33.19 -50.80 -18.26
CA ARG A 262 -34.21 -51.59 -17.58
C ARG A 262 -34.67 -52.68 -18.53
N THR A 263 -34.72 -53.94 -18.08
CA THR A 263 -35.78 -54.86 -18.53
C THR A 263 -35.97 -55.97 -17.50
N HIS A 264 -37.09 -55.92 -16.78
CA HIS A 264 -37.65 -57.05 -16.05
C HIS A 264 -38.91 -57.46 -16.83
N GLU A 265 -38.79 -58.49 -17.66
CA GLU A 265 -39.93 -59.18 -18.27
C GLU A 265 -40.05 -60.53 -17.54
N GLY A 266 -41.13 -60.67 -16.77
CA GLY A 266 -41.49 -61.91 -16.08
C GLY A 266 -42.34 -62.79 -16.99
N THR A 267 -41.85 -63.99 -17.26
CA THR A 267 -42.57 -65.08 -17.92
C THR A 267 -43.77 -65.54 -17.09
N GLY A 268 -44.91 -65.76 -17.74
CA GLY A 268 -46.18 -66.11 -17.11
C GLY A 268 -46.42 -67.59 -16.81
N GLU A 269 -47.63 -67.82 -16.29
CA GLU A 269 -48.41 -69.07 -16.13
C GLU A 269 -48.05 -70.02 -14.97
N ARG A 270 -48.86 -69.96 -13.89
CA ARG A 270 -49.96 -70.92 -13.58
C ARG A 270 -50.71 -70.51 -12.31
#